data_AF-A0A178V6M9-F1
#
_entry.id   AF-A0A178V6M9-F1
#
_cell.length_a   1.000
_cell.length_b   1.000
_cell.length_c   1.000
_cell.angle_alpha   90.00
_cell.angle_beta   90.00
_cell.angle_gamma   90.00
#
_symmetry.space_group_name_H-M   'P 1'
#
loop_
_entity.id
_entity.type
_entity.pdbx_description
1 polymer ?
#
loop_
_entity_poly.entity_id
_entity_poly.type
_entity_poly.pdbx_seq_one_letter_code
_entity_poly.pdbx_strand_id
1 'polypeptide(L)'
;MLSFIRLLKSMLMVSNAVAIVTFPPSLLSPSSSKRLQHMADTLLSIKAIPDGDKELEKLLTGYKVINGFLNIHKVARINTQVPVILEAKTFSMSLKKRRFLALECLNQAPVDGSSGTSYGTSGSCSSKSGALDF
;
A
#
# COMPACT_ATOMS: atom_id res chain seq x y z
N MET A 1 14.73 -8.31 18.01
CA MET A 1 14.34 -8.13 16.60
C MET A 1 14.75 -6.78 16.02
N LEU A 2 14.38 -5.64 16.61
CA LEU A 2 14.77 -4.31 16.09
C LEU A 2 16.30 -4.11 16.04
N SER A 3 17.02 -4.58 17.06
CA SER A 3 18.49 -4.60 17.09
C SER A 3 19.10 -5.37 15.91
N PHE A 4 18.56 -6.55 15.63
CA PHE A 4 18.98 -7.37 14.49
C PHE A 4 18.78 -6.63 13.16
N ILE A 5 17.61 -6.02 12.92
CA ILE A 5 17.35 -5.28 11.68
C ILE A 5 18.27 -4.05 11.55
N ARG A 6 18.62 -3.40 12.68
CA ARG A 6 19.59 -2.29 12.66
C ARG A 6 20.98 -2.78 12.23
N LEU A 7 21.46 -3.87 12.84
CA LEU A 7 22.76 -4.45 12.49
C LEU A 7 22.79 -4.93 11.04
N LEU A 8 21.72 -5.58 10.58
CA LEU A 8 21.56 -6.00 9.20
C LEU A 8 21.65 -4.80 8.25
N LYS A 9 20.92 -3.71 8.54
CA LYS A 9 20.96 -2.48 7.73
C LYS A 9 22.37 -1.90 7.66
N SER A 10 23.11 -1.85 8.78
CA SER A 10 24.49 -1.37 8.78
C SER A 10 25.41 -2.22 7.91
N MET A 11 25.26 -3.55 7.94
CA MET A 11 26.04 -4.47 7.10
C MET A 11 25.71 -4.28 5.60
N LEU A 12 24.44 -4.08 5.27
CA LEU A 12 23.98 -3.82 3.89
C LEU A 12 24.46 -2.47 3.35
N MET A 13 24.68 -1.46 4.20
CA MET A 13 25.18 -0.16 3.74
C MET A 13 26.64 -0.19 3.29
N VAL A 14 27.46 -1.08 3.88
CA VAL A 14 28.88 -1.25 3.53
C VAL A 14 29.11 -2.38 2.52
N SER A 15 28.07 -3.19 2.28
CA SER A 15 28.11 -4.31 1.33
C SER A 15 27.33 -3.94 0.08
N ASN A 16 27.77 -4.36 -1.10
CA ASN A 16 26.97 -4.20 -2.32
C ASN A 16 25.86 -5.27 -2.39
N ALA A 17 24.95 -5.25 -1.41
CA ALA A 17 23.95 -6.29 -1.19
C ALA A 17 22.56 -5.69 -0.91
N VAL A 18 21.52 -6.45 -1.27
CA VAL A 18 20.11 -6.11 -1.05
C VAL A 18 19.47 -7.18 -0.16
N ALA A 19 18.65 -6.77 0.81
CA ALA A 19 17.84 -7.69 1.61
C ALA A 19 16.36 -7.37 1.49
N ILE A 20 15.54 -8.42 1.41
CA ILE A 20 14.09 -8.36 1.48
C ILE A 20 13.66 -9.06 2.76
N VAL A 21 12.91 -8.35 3.61
CA VAL A 21 12.39 -8.88 4.87
C VAL A 21 10.87 -8.90 4.81
N THR A 22 10.28 -10.07 4.97
CA THR A 22 8.83 -10.27 4.93
C THR A 22 8.32 -10.85 6.24
N PHE A 23 7.22 -10.33 6.75
CA PHE A 23 6.52 -10.86 7.92
C PHE A 23 5.03 -10.53 7.83
N PRO A 24 4.14 -11.39 8.38
CA PRO A 24 2.75 -11.02 8.57
C PRO A 24 2.65 -9.84 9.55
N PRO A 25 1.89 -8.78 9.23
CA PRO A 25 1.77 -7.60 10.11
C PRO A 25 1.13 -7.96 11.47
N SER A 26 0.34 -9.02 11.53
CA SER A 26 -0.28 -9.54 12.76
C SER A 26 0.70 -10.04 13.81
N LEU A 27 1.95 -10.34 13.43
CA LEU A 27 2.98 -10.79 14.37
C LEU A 27 3.69 -9.65 15.10
N LEU A 28 3.43 -8.39 14.72
CA LEU A 28 4.11 -7.23 15.30
C LEU A 28 3.14 -6.33 16.05
N SER A 29 3.60 -5.81 17.19
CA SER A 29 2.90 -4.71 17.85
C SER A 29 2.89 -3.46 16.95
N PRO A 30 1.86 -2.60 17.03
CA PRO A 30 1.80 -1.35 16.26
C PRO A 30 3.05 -0.47 16.45
N SER A 31 3.58 -0.40 17.68
CA SER A 31 4.79 0.34 18.00
C SER A 31 6.05 -0.23 17.32
N SER A 32 6.18 -1.55 17.25
CA SER A 32 7.30 -2.22 16.57
C SER A 32 7.19 -2.05 15.05
N SER A 33 5.97 -2.17 14.51
CA SER A 33 5.68 -1.95 13.09
C SER A 33 6.13 -0.57 12.66
N LYS A 34 5.68 0.51 13.34
CA LYS A 34 6.12 1.89 13.05
C LYS A 34 7.63 2.04 13.03
N ARG A 35 8.32 1.50 14.04
CA ARG A 35 9.79 1.59 14.13
C ARG A 35 10.48 0.90 12.94
N LEU A 36 9.98 -0.26 12.51
CA LEU A 36 10.52 -0.94 11.32
C LEU A 36 10.20 -0.20 10.03
N GLN A 37 9.00 0.38 9.90
CA GLN A 37 8.61 1.20 8.75
C GLN A 37 9.54 2.40 8.57
N HIS A 38 9.91 3.08 9.67
CA HIS A 38 10.87 4.18 9.62
C HIS A 38 12.27 3.73 9.19
N MET A 39 12.68 2.52 9.60
CA MET A 39 13.99 1.97 9.26
C MET A 39 14.07 1.43 7.83
N ALA A 40 12.98 0.94 7.26
CA ALA A 40 12.95 0.37 5.92
C ALA A 40 13.22 1.46 4.86
N ASP A 41 14.04 1.15 3.86
CA ASP A 41 14.30 2.08 2.75
C ASP A 41 13.14 2.03 1.74
N THR A 42 12.60 0.83 1.49
CA THR A 42 11.37 0.60 0.71
C THR A 42 10.37 -0.19 1.57
N LEU A 43 9.11 0.22 1.55
CA LEU A 43 8.03 -0.39 2.32
C LEU A 43 6.85 -0.73 1.40
N LEU A 44 6.54 -2.02 1.35
CA LEU A 44 5.43 -2.60 0.60
C LEU A 44 4.46 -3.27 1.56
N SER A 45 3.17 -3.18 1.27
CA SER A 45 2.11 -3.89 1.99
C SER A 45 1.29 -4.72 1.01
N ILE A 46 1.07 -5.98 1.35
CA ILE A 46 0.30 -6.92 0.53
C ILE A 46 -1.00 -7.19 1.25
N LYS A 47 -2.12 -6.96 0.57
CA LYS A 47 -3.46 -7.28 1.08
C LYS A 47 -4.11 -8.30 0.15
N ALA A 48 -4.26 -9.53 0.62
CA ALA A 48 -5.04 -10.53 -0.09
C ALA A 48 -6.54 -10.19 -0.01
N ILE A 49 -7.29 -10.51 -1.06
CA ILE A 49 -8.75 -10.47 -1.01
C ILE A 49 -9.21 -11.81 -0.43
N PRO A 50 -9.92 -11.82 0.71
CA PRO A 50 -10.44 -13.06 1.27
C PRO A 50 -11.54 -13.62 0.37
N ASP A 51 -11.59 -14.95 0.26
CA ASP A 51 -12.62 -15.64 -0.50
C ASP A 51 -14.01 -15.37 0.13
N GLY A 52 -14.93 -14.78 -0.62
CA GLY A 52 -16.31 -14.52 -0.18
C GLY A 52 -16.63 -13.11 0.30
N ASP A 53 -15.74 -12.13 0.08
CA ASP A 53 -16.05 -10.71 0.32
C ASP A 53 -16.97 -10.16 -0.78
N LYS A 54 -18.27 -10.44 -0.64
CA LYS A 54 -19.32 -10.13 -1.62
C LYS A 54 -19.44 -8.64 -1.96
N GLU A 55 -19.02 -7.76 -1.06
CA GLU A 55 -19.05 -6.31 -1.30
C GLU A 55 -17.91 -5.89 -2.21
N LEU A 56 -16.71 -6.40 -1.94
CA LEU A 56 -15.54 -6.15 -2.76
C LEU A 56 -15.66 -6.81 -4.14
N GLU A 57 -16.24 -8.00 -4.22
CA GLU A 57 -16.55 -8.68 -5.49
C GLU A 57 -17.51 -7.87 -6.38
N LYS A 58 -18.48 -7.16 -5.78
CA LYS A 58 -19.39 -6.25 -6.51
C LYS A 58 -18.69 -5.00 -7.03
N LEU A 59 -17.73 -4.47 -6.30
CA LEU A 59 -16.93 -3.33 -6.77
C LEU A 59 -15.92 -3.75 -7.85
N LEU A 60 -15.44 -4.99 -7.77
CA LEU A 60 -14.46 -5.57 -8.70
C LEU A 60 -15.12 -6.40 -9.81
N THR A 61 -16.41 -6.23 -10.10
CA THR A 61 -17.10 -7.08 -11.07
C THR A 61 -16.52 -6.98 -12.49
N GLY A 62 -15.86 -5.86 -12.82
CA GLY A 62 -15.06 -5.68 -14.06
C GLY A 62 -13.65 -6.29 -14.01
N TYR A 63 -13.18 -6.69 -12.83
CA TYR A 63 -11.83 -7.20 -12.56
C TYR A 63 -11.87 -8.60 -11.93
N LYS A 64 -12.47 -9.57 -12.63
CA LYS A 64 -12.66 -10.96 -12.17
C LYS A 64 -11.37 -11.77 -11.85
N VAL A 65 -10.18 -11.19 -11.99
CA VAL A 65 -8.89 -11.91 -11.86
C VAL A 65 -7.95 -11.23 -10.85
N ILE A 66 -8.47 -10.45 -9.89
CA ILE A 66 -7.63 -9.86 -8.85
C ILE A 66 -7.55 -10.82 -7.66
N ASN A 67 -6.33 -11.18 -7.28
CA ASN A 67 -6.04 -12.00 -6.09
C ASN A 67 -5.75 -11.13 -4.85
N GLY A 68 -5.38 -9.88 -5.04
CA GLY A 68 -5.02 -8.98 -3.96
C GLY A 68 -4.59 -7.60 -4.44
N PHE A 69 -4.14 -6.80 -3.49
CA PHE A 69 -3.58 -5.48 -3.71
C PHE A 69 -2.14 -5.43 -3.21
N LEU A 70 -1.30 -4.73 -3.97
CA LEU A 70 0.04 -4.33 -3.56
C LEU A 70 0.03 -2.82 -3.32
N ASN A 71 0.28 -2.42 -2.08
CA ASN A 71 0.40 -1.02 -1.68
C ASN A 71 1.87 -0.65 -1.51
N ILE A 72 2.27 0.45 -2.13
CA ILE A 72 3.61 1.01 -2.02
C ILE A 72 3.55 2.22 -1.09
N HIS A 73 4.14 2.08 0.09
CA HIS A 73 4.12 3.13 1.11
C HIS A 73 5.37 4.00 1.09
N LYS A 74 6.52 3.40 0.77
CA LYS A 74 7.81 4.09 0.73
C LYS A 74 8.67 3.48 -0.36
N VAL A 75 9.31 4.34 -1.15
CA VAL A 75 10.31 3.93 -2.15
C VAL A 75 11.57 4.76 -1.95
N ALA A 76 12.70 4.08 -1.81
CA ALA A 76 13.99 4.74 -1.70
C ALA A 76 14.35 5.44 -3.02
N ARG A 77 14.99 6.60 -2.92
CA ARG A 77 15.60 7.28 -4.06
C ARG A 77 17.12 7.28 -3.88
N ILE A 78 17.82 6.96 -4.94
CA ILE A 78 19.29 7.01 -4.96
C ILE A 78 19.73 8.45 -4.68
N ASN A 79 20.72 8.62 -3.80
CA ASN A 79 21.34 9.90 -3.43
C ASN A 79 20.44 10.92 -2.71
N THR A 80 19.25 10.55 -2.21
CA THR A 80 18.42 11.48 -1.42
C THR A 80 17.87 10.81 -0.16
N GLN A 81 17.78 11.58 0.93
CA GLN A 81 17.17 11.11 2.18
C GLN A 81 15.63 11.13 2.15
N VAL A 82 15.04 11.77 1.14
CA VAL A 82 13.57 11.90 0.99
C VAL A 82 13.03 10.79 0.09
N PRO A 83 12.02 10.01 0.53
CA PRO A 83 11.39 8.99 -0.30
C PRO A 83 10.70 9.57 -1.54
N VAL A 84 10.58 8.76 -2.60
CA VAL A 84 9.81 9.14 -3.79
C VAL A 84 8.31 9.09 -3.47
N ILE A 85 7.59 10.15 -3.83
CA ILE A 85 6.14 10.14 -3.88
C ILE A 85 5.72 9.57 -5.24
N LEU A 86 5.10 8.39 -5.23
CA LEU A 86 4.59 7.76 -6.45
C LEU A 86 3.22 8.34 -6.85
N GLU A 87 2.97 8.38 -8.15
CA GLU A 87 1.67 8.77 -8.74
C GLU A 87 0.58 7.75 -8.37
N ALA A 88 0.88 6.45 -8.47
CA ALA A 88 0.00 5.38 -8.04
C ALA A 88 0.61 4.63 -6.84
N LYS A 89 -0.12 4.59 -5.72
CA LYS A 89 0.31 3.90 -4.49
C LYS A 89 -0.23 2.47 -4.39
N THR A 90 -1.24 2.12 -5.19
CA THR A 90 -1.95 0.84 -5.09
C THR A 90 -2.05 0.17 -6.44
N PHE A 91 -1.62 -1.08 -6.50
CA PHE A 91 -1.66 -1.93 -7.69
C PHE A 91 -2.58 -3.12 -7.41
N SER A 92 -3.36 -3.51 -8.41
CA SER A 92 -4.04 -4.79 -8.39
C SER A 92 -3.04 -5.90 -8.72
N MET A 93 -3.17 -7.02 -8.03
CA MET A 93 -2.29 -8.16 -8.18
C MET A 93 -3.10 -9.34 -8.74
N SER A 94 -2.70 -9.84 -9.90
CA SER A 94 -3.34 -10.98 -10.56
C SER A 94 -2.33 -12.08 -10.86
N LEU A 95 -2.67 -13.32 -10.55
CA LEU A 95 -1.83 -14.48 -10.81
C LEU A 95 -2.26 -15.16 -12.11
N LYS A 96 -1.53 -14.93 -13.19
CA LYS A 96 -1.78 -15.52 -14.51
C LYS A 96 -1.12 -16.90 -14.59
N LYS A 97 -1.92 -17.92 -14.91
CA LYS A 97 -1.49 -19.32 -15.12
C LYS A 97 -0.66 -19.91 -13.96
N ARG A 98 -0.87 -19.46 -12.72
CA ARG A 98 -0.09 -19.86 -11.52
C ARG A 98 1.44 -19.65 -11.62
N ARG A 99 1.91 -18.84 -12.57
CA ARG A 99 3.36 -18.64 -12.82
C ARG A 99 3.77 -17.18 -12.93
N PHE A 100 2.86 -16.31 -13.35
CA PHE A 100 3.16 -14.91 -13.60
C PHE A 100 2.30 -14.03 -12.70
N LEU A 101 2.95 -13.18 -11.93
CA LEU A 101 2.29 -12.12 -11.19
C LEU A 101 2.21 -10.88 -12.08
N ALA A 102 1.00 -10.47 -12.44
CA ALA A 102 0.77 -9.22 -13.15
C ALA A 102 0.28 -8.16 -12.15
N LEU A 103 0.98 -7.02 -12.17
CA LEU A 103 0.64 -5.84 -11.39
C LEU A 103 0.07 -4.79 -12.34
N GLU A 104 -1.14 -4.35 -12.08
CA GLU A 104 -1.83 -3.35 -12.91
C GLU A 104 -2.21 -2.16 -12.01
N CYS A 105 -2.03 -0.93 -12.52
CA CYS A 105 -2.46 0.26 -11.78
C CYS A 105 -3.97 0.21 -11.61
N LEU A 106 -4.45 0.32 -10.36
CA LEU A 106 -5.88 0.37 -10.13
C LEU A 106 -6.37 1.78 -10.48
N ASN A 107 -6.96 1.93 -11.67
CA ASN A 107 -7.68 3.15 -12.01
C ASN A 107 -8.98 3.14 -11.19
N GLN A 108 -9.14 4.10 -10.28
CA GLN A 108 -10.43 4.29 -9.62
C GLN A 108 -11.46 4.57 -10.72
N ALA A 109 -12.60 3.88 -10.66
CA ALA A 109 -13.76 4.32 -11.43
C ALA A 109 -14.04 5.78 -11.06
N PRO A 110 -14.41 6.64 -12.03
CA PRO A 110 -14.97 7.95 -11.68
C PRO A 110 -16.02 7.70 -10.62
N VAL A 111 -15.96 8.42 -9.50
CA VAL A 111 -17.13 8.48 -8.62
C VAL A 111 -18.27 8.93 -9.52
N ASP A 112 -19.20 8.01 -9.83
CA ASP A 112 -20.41 8.35 -10.55
C ASP A 112 -20.99 9.54 -9.79
N GLY A 113 -21.04 10.69 -10.48
CA GLY A 113 -21.63 11.90 -9.97
C GLY A 113 -23.11 11.63 -9.74
N SER A 114 -23.43 11.01 -8.60
CA SER A 114 -24.80 10.74 -8.19
C SER A 114 -25.43 12.06 -7.82
N SER A 115 -26.02 12.71 -8.83
CA SER A 115 -27.30 13.41 -8.77
C SER A 115 -27.58 14.14 -7.47
N GLY A 116 -26.90 15.28 -7.27
CA GLY A 116 -27.29 16.30 -6.32
C GLY A 116 -27.88 17.49 -7.07
N THR A 117 -29.19 17.67 -6.92
CA THR A 117 -30.00 18.76 -7.48
C THR A 117 -29.27 20.11 -7.52
N SER A 118 -29.27 20.73 -8.69
CA SER A 118 -28.87 22.11 -8.91
C SER A 118 -29.83 23.09 -8.22
N TYR A 119 -29.60 23.42 -6.95
CA TYR A 119 -30.05 24.69 -6.36
C TYR A 119 -29.01 25.16 -5.34
N GLY A 120 -28.53 26.38 -5.55
CA GLY A 120 -27.43 26.96 -4.80
C GLY A 120 -27.74 27.16 -3.32
N THR A 121 -26.71 26.96 -2.49
CA THR A 121 -26.42 27.84 -1.35
C THR A 121 -25.01 27.51 -0.84
N SER A 122 -24.24 28.56 -0.60
CA SER A 122 -22.93 28.57 0.03
C SER A 122 -22.90 27.79 1.35
N GLY A 123 -21.92 26.89 1.52
CA GLY A 123 -21.71 26.17 2.78
C GLY A 123 -20.28 25.66 2.90
N SER A 124 -19.49 26.34 3.74
CA SER A 124 -18.15 25.96 4.20
C SER A 124 -18.09 24.48 4.64
N CYS A 125 -17.10 23.72 4.17
CA CYS A 125 -16.84 22.35 4.63
C CYS A 125 -15.41 22.19 5.16
N SER A 126 -15.33 22.10 6.48
CA SER A 126 -14.19 21.70 7.29
C SER A 126 -13.77 20.26 6.95
N SER A 127 -12.54 20.08 6.51
CA SER A 127 -11.92 18.75 6.34
C SER A 127 -11.58 18.18 7.72
N LYS A 128 -12.52 17.47 8.34
CA LYS A 128 -12.19 16.52 9.40
C LYS A 128 -11.40 15.37 8.76
N SER A 129 -10.08 15.48 8.82
CA SER A 129 -9.16 14.37 8.64
C SER A 129 -9.57 13.27 9.63
N GLY A 130 -10.20 12.21 9.12
CA GLY A 130 -10.35 10.97 9.88
C GLY A 130 -8.95 10.52 10.30
N ALA A 131 -8.78 10.31 11.60
CA ALA A 131 -7.54 9.83 12.17
C ALA A 131 -7.17 8.50 11.50
N LEU A 132 -6.14 8.53 10.67
CA LEU A 132 -5.47 7.34 10.21
C LEU A 132 -4.59 6.88 11.38
N ASP A 133 -5.11 5.93 12.15
CA ASP A 133 -4.33 5.18 13.11
C ASP A 133 -3.30 4.33 12.33
N PHE A 134 -2.07 4.80 12.35
CA PHE A 134 -0.87 4.06 11.96
C PHE A 134 -0.49 3.01 13.01
#